data_AF-A0A0E0D3M1-F1
#
_entry.id   AF-A0A0E0D3M1-F1
#
_cell.length_a   1.000
_cell.length_b   1.000
_cell.length_c   1.000
_cell.angle_alpha   90.00
_cell.angle_beta   90.00
_cell.angle_gamma   90.00
#
_symmetry.space_group_name_H-M   'P 1'
#
loop_
_entity.id
_entity.type
_entity.pdbx_description
1 polymer ?
#
loop_
_entity_poly.entity_id
_entity_poly.type
_entity_poly.pdbx_seq_one_letter_code
_entity_poly.pdbx_strand_id
1 'polypeptide(L)'
;MQAKMFYYNSSALLEPTTRSSLSKAIEVSKKFGGVTFFDLNLPLPLWSSSKETKSLVKEAWEAADIIEITKQELEFLCGIKPSEKFGTKDNDKSKFTHYSPEVVTKLWHENLKVLFVTNGTSKIHYYTKEHDGWVRGTEDAPITPFTGDMSQSGDAIVAALMKMLAINPHLVTDKDYLHTAMKHAITCGVIDQWLLARERGFLPRERADPTSEQFGVRFVTEKEYRTLPDSIHTEDSSESELLYVE
;
A
#
# COMPACT_ATOMS: atom_id res chain seq x y z
N MET A 1 14.00 -9.66 -27.16
CA MET A 1 13.60 -8.91 -25.94
C MET A 1 14.26 -9.60 -24.76
N GLN A 2 15.04 -8.88 -23.96
CA GLN A 2 15.62 -9.39 -22.71
C GLN A 2 14.86 -8.75 -21.54
N ALA A 3 14.46 -9.54 -20.55
CA ALA A 3 13.80 -9.02 -19.35
C ALA A 3 14.79 -8.17 -18.55
N LYS A 4 14.40 -6.93 -18.21
CA LYS A 4 15.26 -6.00 -17.45
C LYS A 4 15.13 -6.16 -15.94
N MET A 5 13.97 -6.63 -15.49
CA MET A 5 13.63 -6.77 -14.08
C MET A 5 12.83 -8.05 -13.88
N PHE A 6 13.09 -8.74 -12.77
CA PHE A 6 12.38 -9.94 -12.33
C PHE A 6 11.67 -9.64 -11.01
N TYR A 7 10.35 -9.74 -11.02
CA TYR A 7 9.49 -9.47 -9.88
C TYR A 7 9.02 -10.77 -9.22
N TYR A 8 8.99 -10.77 -7.89
CA TYR A 8 8.41 -11.85 -7.09
C TYR A 8 7.88 -11.31 -5.77
N ASN A 9 7.03 -12.10 -5.11
CA ASN A 9 6.52 -11.78 -3.78
C ASN A 9 6.51 -12.99 -2.84
N SER A 10 6.17 -12.78 -1.57
CA SER A 10 6.26 -13.85 -0.55
C SER A 10 5.28 -15.00 -0.77
N SER A 11 4.22 -14.83 -1.57
CA SER A 11 3.27 -15.91 -1.88
C SER A 11 3.95 -17.09 -2.58
N ALA A 12 4.98 -16.82 -3.38
CA ALA A 12 5.78 -17.84 -4.05
C ALA A 12 6.65 -18.67 -3.09
N LEU A 13 6.77 -18.25 -1.82
CA LEU A 13 7.56 -18.95 -0.80
C LEU A 13 6.73 -19.95 0.02
N LEU A 14 5.40 -19.91 -0.09
CA LEU A 14 4.50 -20.72 0.72
C LEU A 14 4.63 -22.22 0.43
N GLU A 15 4.78 -22.59 -0.84
CA GLU A 15 4.91 -24.00 -1.25
C GLU A 15 6.37 -24.35 -1.60
N PRO A 16 6.91 -25.50 -1.16
CA PRO A 16 8.29 -25.91 -1.44
C PRO A 16 8.66 -25.98 -2.94
N THR A 17 7.73 -26.43 -3.79
CA THR A 17 7.93 -26.56 -5.25
C THR A 17 8.05 -25.18 -5.91
N THR A 18 7.16 -24.26 -5.55
CA THR A 18 7.17 -22.87 -6.01
C THR A 18 8.40 -22.13 -5.50
N ARG A 19 8.81 -22.38 -4.25
CA ARG A 19 10.04 -21.81 -3.68
C ARG A 19 11.28 -22.23 -4.45
N SER A 20 11.42 -23.53 -4.76
CA SER A 20 12.54 -24.03 -5.57
C SER A 20 12.56 -23.40 -6.97
N SER A 21 11.38 -23.27 -7.58
CA SER A 21 11.23 -22.63 -8.89
C SER A 21 11.60 -21.15 -8.85
N LEU A 22 11.20 -20.43 -7.80
CA LEU A 22 11.56 -19.03 -7.58
C LEU A 22 13.08 -18.87 -7.42
N SER A 23 13.72 -19.70 -6.59
CA SER A 23 15.18 -19.66 -6.42
C SER A 23 15.90 -19.85 -7.75
N LYS A 24 15.42 -20.77 -8.60
CA LYS A 24 15.99 -20.96 -9.94
C LYS A 24 15.75 -19.77 -10.87
N ALA A 25 14.56 -19.16 -10.82
CA ALA A 25 14.23 -18.00 -11.64
C ALA A 25 15.08 -16.78 -11.26
N ILE A 26 15.32 -16.56 -9.95
CA ILE A 26 16.23 -15.54 -9.44
C ILE A 26 17.66 -15.77 -9.95
N GLU A 27 18.17 -17.00 -9.85
CA GLU A 27 19.51 -17.36 -10.34
C GLU A 27 19.67 -17.05 -11.83
N VAL A 28 18.69 -17.45 -12.63
CA VAL A 28 18.68 -17.21 -14.09
C VAL A 28 18.62 -15.70 -14.38
N SER A 29 17.73 -14.96 -13.72
CA SER A 29 17.63 -13.50 -13.89
C SER A 29 18.98 -12.82 -13.64
N LYS A 30 19.61 -13.12 -12.50
CA LYS A 30 20.92 -12.57 -12.13
C LYS A 30 22.02 -12.94 -13.12
N LYS A 31 22.05 -14.19 -13.60
CA LYS A 31 23.01 -14.65 -14.61
C LYS A 31 22.98 -13.81 -15.89
N PHE A 32 21.81 -13.29 -16.26
CA PHE A 32 21.61 -12.44 -17.43
C PHE A 32 21.62 -10.94 -17.10
N GLY A 33 22.06 -10.55 -15.90
CA GLY A 33 22.16 -9.15 -15.48
C GLY A 33 20.80 -8.49 -15.18
N GLY A 34 19.76 -9.28 -14.94
CA GLY A 34 18.44 -8.79 -14.54
C GLY A 34 18.44 -8.27 -13.11
N VAL A 35 17.69 -7.18 -12.88
CA VAL A 35 17.47 -6.60 -11.55
C VAL A 35 16.33 -7.36 -10.86
N THR A 36 16.49 -7.71 -9.59
CA THR A 36 15.42 -8.37 -8.81
C THR A 36 14.63 -7.37 -7.99
N PHE A 37 13.29 -7.44 -8.09
CA PHE A 37 12.35 -6.65 -7.29
C PHE A 37 11.54 -7.60 -6.41
N PHE A 38 11.65 -7.46 -5.10
CA PHE A 38 10.90 -8.25 -4.14
C PHE A 38 9.85 -7.38 -3.45
N ASP A 39 8.57 -7.65 -3.73
CA ASP A 39 7.46 -7.14 -2.93
C ASP A 39 7.18 -8.16 -1.82
N LEU A 40 7.36 -7.76 -0.56
CA LEU A 40 7.18 -8.70 0.53
C LEU A 40 5.73 -9.20 0.61
N ASN A 41 4.73 -8.32 0.51
CA ASN A 41 3.30 -8.62 0.54
C ASN A 41 2.95 -9.85 1.40
N LEU A 42 3.25 -9.78 2.70
CA LEU A 42 3.05 -10.85 3.67
C LEU A 42 1.56 -10.97 4.01
N PRO A 43 0.91 -12.10 3.65
CA PRO A 43 -0.41 -12.39 4.19
C PRO A 43 -0.27 -12.86 5.64
N LEU A 44 -0.05 -11.94 6.60
CA LEU A 44 0.25 -12.25 8.01
C LEU A 44 -0.63 -13.35 8.65
N PRO A 45 -1.94 -13.48 8.36
CA PRO A 45 -2.76 -14.59 8.88
C PRO A 45 -2.32 -16.00 8.44
N LEU A 46 -1.58 -16.11 7.33
CA LEU A 46 -1.12 -17.38 6.78
C LEU A 46 0.23 -17.86 7.35
N TRP A 47 0.93 -17.04 8.14
CA TRP A 47 2.25 -17.40 8.67
C TRP A 47 2.19 -17.75 10.15
N SER A 48 2.58 -18.98 10.47
CA SER A 48 2.53 -19.63 11.78
C SER A 48 3.32 -18.91 12.90
N SER A 49 4.47 -18.31 12.59
CA SER A 49 5.25 -17.54 13.57
C SER A 49 6.21 -16.54 12.93
N SER A 50 6.53 -15.43 13.64
CA SER A 50 7.48 -14.42 13.16
C SER A 50 8.87 -14.97 12.85
N LYS A 51 9.34 -15.94 13.65
CA LYS A 51 10.65 -16.58 13.43
C LYS A 51 10.66 -17.41 12.15
N GLU A 52 9.59 -18.16 11.91
CA GLU A 52 9.45 -18.98 10.71
C GLU A 52 9.31 -18.11 9.46
N THR A 53 8.48 -17.07 9.50
CA THR A 53 8.36 -16.09 8.40
C THR A 53 9.71 -15.51 8.02
N LYS A 54 10.47 -15.01 9.01
CA LYS A 54 11.80 -14.42 8.78
C LYS A 54 12.76 -15.43 8.15
N SER A 55 12.74 -16.69 8.59
CA SER A 55 13.58 -17.74 8.03
C SER A 55 13.21 -18.06 6.58
N LEU A 56 11.91 -18.06 6.27
CA LEU A 56 11.38 -18.40 4.96
C LEU A 56 11.62 -17.31 3.91
N VAL A 57 11.52 -16.05 4.30
CA VAL A 57 11.78 -14.92 3.38
C VAL A 57 13.27 -14.61 3.21
N LYS A 58 14.14 -15.10 4.10
CA LYS A 58 15.57 -14.73 4.16
C LYS A 58 16.28 -14.86 2.81
N GLU A 59 16.17 -16.02 2.15
CA GLU A 59 16.89 -16.27 0.89
C GLU A 59 16.39 -15.34 -0.24
N ALA A 60 15.07 -15.16 -0.33
CA ALA A 60 14.43 -14.28 -1.31
C ALA A 60 14.75 -12.80 -1.05
N TRP A 61 14.84 -12.42 0.22
CA TRP A 61 15.23 -11.09 0.70
C TRP A 61 16.66 -10.77 0.31
N GLU A 62 17.63 -11.60 0.72
CA GLU A 62 19.07 -11.40 0.43
C GLU A 62 19.39 -11.39 -1.08
N ALA A 63 18.50 -11.98 -1.89
CA ALA A 63 18.61 -12.00 -3.33
C ALA A 63 18.06 -10.75 -4.04
N ALA A 64 17.34 -9.86 -3.37
CA ALA A 64 16.68 -8.72 -4.00
C ALA A 64 17.63 -7.52 -4.23
N ASP A 65 17.55 -6.85 -5.37
CA ASP A 65 18.20 -5.55 -5.59
C ASP A 65 17.33 -4.40 -5.09
N ILE A 66 16.01 -4.57 -5.18
CA ILE A 66 15.00 -3.60 -4.78
C ILE A 66 13.96 -4.34 -3.95
N ILE A 67 13.58 -3.77 -2.81
CA ILE A 67 12.56 -4.33 -1.94
C ILE A 67 11.47 -3.29 -1.71
N GLU A 68 10.22 -3.74 -1.72
CA GLU A 68 9.07 -2.98 -1.23
C GLU A 68 8.43 -3.73 -0.06
N ILE A 69 8.14 -2.98 1.00
CA ILE A 69 7.41 -3.46 2.17
C ILE A 69 6.42 -2.38 2.63
N THR A 70 5.37 -2.79 3.32
CA THR A 70 4.48 -1.86 4.02
C THR A 70 5.11 -1.39 5.34
N LYS A 71 4.59 -0.29 5.90
CA LYS A 71 4.90 0.18 7.26
C LYS A 71 4.78 -0.96 8.28
N GLN A 72 3.70 -1.70 8.19
CA GLN A 72 3.36 -2.77 9.12
C GLN A 72 4.33 -3.95 9.02
N GLU A 73 4.77 -4.27 7.81
CA GLU A 73 5.79 -5.29 7.58
C GLU A 73 7.16 -4.86 8.10
N LEU A 74 7.53 -3.59 7.92
CA LEU A 74 8.74 -3.05 8.52
C LEU A 74 8.71 -3.21 10.05
N GLU A 75 7.60 -2.82 10.68
CA GLU A 75 7.41 -2.96 12.12
C GLU A 75 7.54 -4.42 12.57
N PHE A 76 6.88 -5.34 11.86
CA PHE A 76 6.96 -6.78 12.11
C PHE A 76 8.39 -7.33 11.98
N LEU A 77 9.10 -6.97 10.91
CA LEU A 77 10.47 -7.43 10.66
C LEU A 77 11.44 -6.88 11.73
N CYS A 78 11.26 -5.64 12.15
CA CYS A 78 12.09 -4.99 13.15
C CYS A 78 11.70 -5.32 14.60
N GLY A 79 10.58 -6.00 14.83
CA GLY A 79 10.06 -6.26 16.18
C GLY A 79 9.54 -5.00 16.88
N ILE A 80 9.14 -3.99 16.11
CA ILE A 80 8.56 -2.76 16.62
C ILE A 80 7.10 -3.03 16.90
N LYS A 81 6.64 -2.67 18.11
CA LYS A 81 5.22 -2.79 18.45
C LYS A 81 4.44 -1.73 17.66
N PRO A 82 3.45 -2.11 16.85
CA PRO A 82 2.61 -1.15 16.14
C PRO A 82 1.99 -0.17 17.13
N SER A 83 2.07 1.11 16.81
CA SER A 83 1.40 2.16 17.59
C SER A 83 -0.08 2.29 17.22
N GLU A 84 -0.47 1.76 16.06
CA GLU A 84 -1.81 1.84 15.47
C GLU A 84 -2.48 0.47 15.36
N LYS A 85 -3.81 0.48 15.20
CA LYS A 85 -4.54 -0.72 14.83
C LYS A 85 -4.28 -1.05 13.37
N PHE A 86 -4.07 -2.33 13.08
CA PHE A 86 -3.94 -2.83 11.72
C PHE A 86 -5.24 -2.60 10.95
N GLY A 87 -5.23 -1.76 9.91
CA GLY A 87 -6.40 -1.56 9.05
C GLY A 87 -6.29 -0.37 8.11
N THR A 88 -6.89 -0.48 6.93
CA THR A 88 -6.87 0.57 5.90
C THR A 88 -7.62 1.85 6.28
N LYS A 89 -8.39 1.80 7.37
CA LYS A 89 -9.26 2.88 7.85
C LYS A 89 -8.57 3.85 8.83
N ASP A 90 -7.40 3.50 9.37
CA ASP A 90 -6.65 4.35 10.32
C ASP A 90 -5.24 4.69 9.81
N ASN A 91 -5.17 5.32 8.64
CA ASN A 91 -3.93 5.53 7.88
C ASN A 91 -3.56 7.00 7.67
N ASP A 92 -3.73 7.84 8.70
CA ASP A 92 -3.36 9.26 8.61
C ASP A 92 -1.85 9.42 8.36
N LYS A 93 -1.52 10.19 7.32
CA LYS A 93 -0.14 10.50 6.88
C LYS A 93 0.72 11.16 7.95
N SER A 94 0.14 11.82 8.94
CA SER A 94 0.84 12.37 10.11
C SER A 94 1.39 11.28 11.03
N LYS A 95 0.76 10.09 11.03
CA LYS A 95 1.12 8.97 11.89
C LYS A 95 2.17 8.04 11.29
N PHE A 96 2.42 8.16 9.98
CA PHE A 96 3.53 7.42 9.37
C PHE A 96 4.87 8.13 9.59
N THR A 97 5.55 7.70 10.65
CA THR A 97 6.90 8.13 11.03
C THR A 97 7.93 7.63 10.01
N HIS A 98 8.83 8.52 9.59
CA HIS A 98 10.05 8.11 8.90
C HIS A 98 11.00 7.50 9.92
N TYR A 99 11.24 6.19 9.83
CA TYR A 99 12.18 5.52 10.71
C TYR A 99 13.61 5.97 10.40
N SER A 100 14.44 6.06 11.44
CA SER A 100 15.85 6.42 11.26
C SER A 100 16.60 5.31 10.50
N PRO A 101 17.70 5.66 9.81
CA PRO A 101 18.54 4.68 9.14
C PRO A 101 19.03 3.55 10.06
N GLU A 102 19.20 3.79 11.36
CA GLU A 102 19.60 2.78 12.35
C GLU A 102 18.59 1.62 12.47
N VAL A 103 17.29 1.91 12.36
CA VAL A 103 16.23 0.89 12.35
C VAL A 103 16.30 0.09 11.07
N VAL A 104 16.40 0.79 9.94
CA VAL A 104 16.38 0.19 8.60
C VAL A 104 17.64 -0.61 8.30
N THR A 105 18.77 -0.27 8.90
CA THR A 105 20.05 -0.99 8.74
C THR A 105 19.92 -2.47 9.10
N LYS A 106 18.99 -2.84 10.01
CA LYS A 106 18.72 -4.24 10.37
C LYS A 106 18.12 -5.06 9.22
N LEU A 107 17.51 -4.39 8.24
CA LEU A 107 16.89 -4.98 7.06
C LEU A 107 17.84 -4.94 5.85
N TRP A 108 18.97 -4.24 5.97
CA TRP A 108 19.89 -4.00 4.87
C TRP A 108 20.78 -5.20 4.60
N HIS A 109 21.11 -5.41 3.32
CA HIS A 109 22.09 -6.39 2.87
C HIS A 109 22.90 -5.83 1.69
N GLU A 110 24.02 -6.46 1.36
CA GLU A 110 25.01 -5.88 0.44
C GLU A 110 24.49 -5.64 -0.98
N ASN A 111 23.54 -6.47 -1.44
CA ASN A 111 22.98 -6.36 -2.79
C ASN A 111 21.85 -5.32 -2.89
N LEU A 112 21.30 -4.88 -1.75
CA LEU A 112 20.15 -3.98 -1.74
C LEU A 112 20.56 -2.59 -2.21
N LYS A 113 19.86 -2.10 -3.24
CA LYS A 113 20.04 -0.75 -3.78
C LYS A 113 19.05 0.22 -3.16
N VAL A 114 17.79 -0.21 -3.05
CA VAL A 114 16.69 0.61 -2.52
C VAL A 114 15.71 -0.24 -1.75
N LEU A 115 15.32 0.23 -0.57
CA LEU A 115 14.16 -0.25 0.18
C LEU A 115 13.05 0.81 0.12
N PHE A 116 11.89 0.44 -0.41
CA PHE A 116 10.67 1.24 -0.32
C PHE A 116 9.84 0.79 0.87
N VAL A 117 9.27 1.76 1.60
CA VAL A 117 8.32 1.50 2.68
C VAL A 117 7.03 2.27 2.40
N THR A 118 5.94 1.56 2.10
CA THR A 118 4.66 2.15 1.72
C THR A 118 3.65 2.16 2.87
N ASN A 119 2.71 3.10 2.82
CA ASN A 119 1.50 3.09 3.64
C ASN A 119 0.30 3.46 2.77
N GLY A 120 0.00 2.57 1.82
CA GLY A 120 -0.93 2.86 0.74
C GLY A 120 -0.53 4.10 -0.07
N THR A 121 -1.53 4.85 -0.54
CA THR A 121 -1.31 6.11 -1.27
C THR A 121 -0.96 7.29 -0.38
N SER A 122 -0.99 7.13 0.95
CA SER A 122 -0.79 8.25 1.89
C SER A 122 0.64 8.81 1.87
N LYS A 123 1.64 7.93 1.84
CA LYS A 123 3.06 8.29 1.88
C LYS A 123 3.91 7.07 1.51
N ILE A 124 4.98 7.32 0.75
CA ILE A 124 6.02 6.33 0.43
C ILE A 124 7.36 6.87 0.96
N HIS A 125 8.09 6.03 1.67
CA HIS A 125 9.47 6.28 2.07
C HIS A 125 10.41 5.45 1.21
N TYR A 126 11.64 5.92 1.08
CA TYR A 126 12.70 5.13 0.48
C TYR A 126 13.98 5.26 1.30
N TYR A 127 14.81 4.23 1.23
CA TYR A 127 16.12 4.18 1.86
C TYR A 127 17.13 3.61 0.86
N THR A 128 18.24 4.31 0.70
CA THR A 128 19.43 3.85 -0.04
C THR A 128 20.62 3.82 0.91
N LYS A 129 21.79 3.36 0.41
CA LYS A 129 23.04 3.41 1.19
C LYS A 129 23.49 4.83 1.54
N GLU A 130 23.18 5.81 0.69
CA GLU A 130 23.70 7.18 0.80
C GLU A 130 22.67 8.19 1.32
N HIS A 131 21.39 7.96 1.03
CA HIS A 131 20.32 8.87 1.39
C HIS A 131 18.98 8.16 1.55
N ASP A 132 18.12 8.77 2.34
CA ASP A 132 16.75 8.39 2.59
C ASP A 132 15.81 9.58 2.41
N GLY A 133 14.52 9.30 2.30
CA GLY A 133 13.51 10.34 2.24
C GLY A 133 12.11 9.79 2.05
N TRP A 134 11.17 10.70 1.75
CA TRP A 134 9.77 10.35 1.59
C TRP A 134 9.03 11.29 0.65
N VAL A 135 7.92 10.80 0.12
CA VAL A 135 6.94 11.55 -0.66
C VAL A 135 5.58 11.36 -0.01
N ARG A 136 4.91 12.46 0.29
CA ARG A 136 3.50 12.46 0.71
C ARG A 136 2.63 12.29 -0.53
N GLY A 137 1.59 11.47 -0.38
CA GLY A 137 0.54 11.42 -1.37
C GLY A 137 -0.38 12.62 -1.33
N THR A 138 -1.19 12.70 -2.38
CA THR A 138 -2.29 13.65 -2.48
C THR A 138 -3.46 13.10 -1.69
N GLU A 139 -4.03 13.90 -0.79
CA GLU A 139 -5.30 13.54 -0.17
C GLU A 139 -6.37 13.55 -1.25
N ASP A 140 -7.04 12.42 -1.40
CA ASP A 140 -8.25 12.38 -2.21
C ASP A 140 -9.43 12.90 -1.40
N ALA A 141 -10.29 13.67 -2.07
CA ALA A 141 -11.59 13.97 -1.51
C ALA A 141 -12.32 12.63 -1.27
N PRO A 142 -12.84 12.37 -0.06
CA PRO A 142 -13.58 11.15 0.21
C PRO A 142 -14.96 11.25 -0.47
N ILE A 143 -15.00 10.93 -1.77
CA ILE A 143 -16.24 10.96 -2.57
C ILE A 143 -17.10 9.74 -2.22
N THR A 144 -16.50 8.60 -1.88
CA THR A 144 -17.24 7.43 -1.37
C THR A 144 -16.45 6.77 -0.24
N PRO A 145 -17.05 5.86 0.54
CA PRO A 145 -16.28 5.06 1.50
C PRO A 145 -15.18 4.21 0.86
N PHE A 146 -15.21 4.03 -0.46
CA PHE A 146 -14.23 3.26 -1.22
C PHE A 146 -13.11 4.13 -1.80
N THR A 147 -13.30 5.45 -1.98
CA THR A 147 -12.23 6.32 -2.50
C THR A 147 -11.04 6.45 -1.55
N GLY A 148 -11.24 6.21 -0.25
CA GLY A 148 -10.16 6.14 0.73
C GLY A 148 -9.66 4.71 1.00
N ASP A 149 -10.19 3.70 0.30
CA ASP A 149 -9.82 2.30 0.54
C ASP A 149 -8.49 1.98 -0.14
N MET A 150 -7.42 2.08 0.63
CA MET A 150 -6.07 1.84 0.13
C MET A 150 -5.70 0.36 -0.02
N SER A 151 -6.59 -0.58 0.35
CA SER A 151 -6.30 -2.02 0.35
C SER A 151 -5.86 -2.56 -1.01
N GLN A 152 -6.27 -1.90 -2.09
CA GLN A 152 -6.08 -2.38 -3.46
C GLN A 152 -4.97 -1.64 -4.20
N SER A 153 -4.54 -0.47 -3.71
CA SER A 153 -3.54 0.36 -4.40
C SER A 153 -2.10 -0.16 -4.40
N GLY A 154 -1.81 -1.19 -3.58
CA GLY A 154 -0.44 -1.71 -3.41
C GLY A 154 0.16 -2.18 -4.74
N ASP A 155 -0.56 -3.04 -5.47
CA ASP A 155 -0.10 -3.58 -6.76
C ASP A 155 0.13 -2.48 -7.80
N ALA A 156 -0.75 -1.46 -7.84
CA ALA A 156 -0.60 -0.32 -8.74
C ALA A 156 0.63 0.54 -8.40
N ILE A 157 0.91 0.75 -7.11
CA ILE A 157 2.11 1.45 -6.64
C ILE A 157 3.37 0.66 -7.04
N VAL A 158 3.41 -0.64 -6.74
CA VAL A 158 4.55 -1.52 -7.06
C VAL A 158 4.79 -1.55 -8.57
N ALA A 159 3.75 -1.75 -9.39
CA ALA A 159 3.86 -1.78 -10.85
C ALA A 159 4.41 -0.45 -11.40
N ALA A 160 3.98 0.68 -10.85
CA ALA A 160 4.45 2.00 -11.26
C ALA A 160 5.92 2.27 -10.85
N LEU A 161 6.33 1.85 -9.64
CA LEU A 161 7.74 1.88 -9.23
C LEU A 161 8.60 1.03 -10.18
N MET A 162 8.21 -0.22 -10.41
CA MET A 162 8.90 -1.13 -11.32
C MET A 162 9.03 -0.53 -12.72
N LYS A 163 7.97 0.06 -13.27
CA LYS A 163 7.98 0.70 -14.58
C LYS A 163 9.04 1.81 -14.65
N MET A 164 9.07 2.71 -13.67
CA MET A 164 10.02 3.82 -13.64
C MET A 164 11.46 3.29 -13.57
N LEU A 165 11.73 2.38 -12.63
CA LEU A 165 13.06 1.82 -12.41
C LEU A 165 13.53 0.94 -13.58
N ALA A 166 12.63 0.26 -14.28
CA ALA A 166 12.96 -0.54 -15.48
C ALA A 166 13.26 0.33 -16.71
N ILE A 167 12.72 1.55 -16.79
CA ILE A 167 13.04 2.51 -17.86
C ILE A 167 14.43 3.09 -17.63
N ASN A 168 14.75 3.52 -16.40
CA ASN A 168 16.04 4.14 -16.05
C ASN A 168 16.76 3.39 -14.90
N PRO A 169 17.28 2.18 -15.13
CA PRO A 169 17.89 1.38 -14.06
C PRO A 169 19.17 1.99 -13.47
N HIS A 170 19.87 2.85 -14.22
CA HIS A 170 21.06 3.56 -13.73
C HIS A 170 20.74 4.65 -12.70
N LEU A 171 19.48 5.08 -12.62
CA LEU A 171 18.99 6.07 -11.65
C LEU A 171 18.31 5.42 -10.45
N VAL A 172 18.46 4.11 -10.26
CA VAL A 172 17.78 3.37 -9.18
C VAL A 172 18.11 3.93 -7.80
N THR A 173 19.30 4.50 -7.60
CA THR A 173 19.68 5.16 -6.35
C THR A 173 19.66 6.68 -6.44
N ASP A 174 19.23 7.29 -7.55
CA ASP A 174 19.24 8.75 -7.67
C ASP A 174 18.10 9.39 -6.87
N LYS A 175 18.43 10.34 -6.00
CA LYS A 175 17.47 10.98 -5.09
C LYS A 175 16.29 11.64 -5.81
N ASP A 176 16.55 12.43 -6.84
CA ASP A 176 15.52 13.20 -7.54
C ASP A 176 14.64 12.29 -8.41
N TYR A 177 15.26 11.28 -9.00
CA TYR A 177 14.56 10.24 -9.75
C TYR A 177 13.67 9.39 -8.85
N LEU A 178 14.14 8.95 -7.68
CA LEU A 178 13.34 8.22 -6.71
C LEU A 178 12.15 9.04 -6.22
N HIS A 179 12.34 10.33 -5.97
CA HIS A 179 11.25 11.24 -5.63
C HIS A 179 10.19 11.29 -6.74
N THR A 180 10.64 11.37 -8.00
CA THR A 180 9.75 11.39 -9.17
C THR A 180 9.02 10.05 -9.35
N ALA A 181 9.72 8.93 -9.17
CA ALA A 181 9.16 7.59 -9.27
C ALA A 181 8.10 7.34 -8.20
N MET A 182 8.35 7.71 -6.95
CA MET A 182 7.36 7.58 -5.87
C MET A 182 6.14 8.48 -6.09
N LYS A 183 6.31 9.71 -6.59
CA LYS A 183 5.17 10.57 -6.98
C LYS A 183 4.32 9.91 -8.04
N HIS A 184 4.94 9.38 -9.10
CA HIS A 184 4.23 8.65 -10.15
C HIS A 184 3.49 7.42 -9.59
N ALA A 185 4.14 6.67 -8.71
CA ALA A 185 3.56 5.48 -8.09
C ALA A 185 2.34 5.81 -7.24
N ILE A 186 2.41 6.89 -6.43
CA ILE A 186 1.24 7.35 -5.68
C ILE A 186 0.10 7.76 -6.62
N THR A 187 0.38 8.49 -7.69
CA THR A 187 -0.66 8.87 -8.68
C THR A 187 -1.32 7.63 -9.30
N CYS A 188 -0.54 6.60 -9.64
CA CYS A 188 -1.09 5.34 -10.15
C CYS A 188 -1.95 4.62 -9.11
N GLY A 189 -1.50 4.55 -7.86
CA GLY A 189 -2.28 3.97 -6.76
C GLY A 189 -3.60 4.70 -6.51
N VAL A 190 -3.60 6.04 -6.59
CA VAL A 190 -4.81 6.86 -6.47
C VAL A 190 -5.78 6.58 -7.63
N ILE A 191 -5.28 6.55 -8.87
CA ILE A 191 -6.14 6.24 -10.03
C ILE A 191 -6.80 4.86 -9.87
N ASP A 192 -6.05 3.86 -9.39
CA ASP A 192 -6.56 2.51 -9.18
C ASP A 192 -7.66 2.47 -8.10
N GLN A 193 -7.47 3.19 -6.98
CA GLN A 193 -8.51 3.37 -5.95
C GLN A 193 -9.78 3.98 -6.52
N TRP A 194 -9.65 4.99 -7.39
CA TRP A 194 -10.79 5.67 -8.00
C TRP A 194 -11.52 4.79 -9.01
N LEU A 195 -10.80 4.00 -9.79
CA LEU A 195 -11.40 3.02 -10.70
C LEU A 195 -12.25 2.01 -9.92
N LEU A 196 -11.73 1.50 -8.81
CA LEU A 196 -12.49 0.60 -7.93
C LEU A 196 -13.72 1.26 -7.32
N ALA A 197 -13.58 2.49 -6.82
CA ALA A 197 -14.72 3.23 -6.27
C ALA A 197 -15.83 3.42 -7.32
N ARG A 198 -15.44 3.55 -8.59
CA ARG A 198 -16.37 3.66 -9.73
C ARG A 198 -17.07 2.34 -10.04
N GLU A 199 -16.37 1.21 -9.93
CA GLU A 199 -16.95 -0.13 -10.10
C GLU A 199 -17.88 -0.52 -8.95
N ARG A 200 -17.50 -0.23 -7.71
CA ARG A 200 -18.31 -0.51 -6.52
C ARG A 200 -19.49 0.45 -6.35
N GLY A 201 -19.51 1.55 -7.09
CA GLY A 201 -20.59 2.54 -7.08
C GLY A 201 -20.49 3.56 -5.95
N PHE A 202 -21.28 4.62 -6.07
CA PHE A 202 -21.33 5.70 -5.07
C PHE A 202 -22.46 5.38 -4.09
N LEU A 203 -22.15 5.38 -2.79
CA LEU A 203 -23.23 5.32 -1.79
C LEU A 203 -23.98 6.65 -1.79
N PRO A 204 -25.31 6.66 -1.64
CA PRO A 204 -26.07 7.88 -1.38
C PRO A 204 -25.44 8.66 -0.22
N ARG A 205 -25.52 9.99 -0.22
CA ARG A 205 -24.95 10.88 0.83
C ARG A 205 -25.57 10.72 2.22
N GLU A 206 -26.20 9.60 2.54
CA GLU A 206 -26.83 9.36 3.83
C GLU A 206 -25.81 8.82 4.86
N ARG A 207 -25.87 9.38 6.08
CA ARG A 207 -24.95 9.16 7.21
C ARG A 207 -24.97 7.74 7.81
N ALA A 208 -25.49 6.73 7.12
CA ALA A 208 -25.66 5.39 7.69
C ALA A 208 -24.36 4.58 7.58
N ASP A 209 -23.99 3.97 8.70
CA ASP A 209 -22.88 3.03 8.81
C ASP A 209 -23.07 1.87 7.80
N PRO A 210 -22.14 1.68 6.85
CA PRO A 210 -22.24 0.63 5.82
C PRO A 210 -22.17 -0.79 6.39
N THR A 211 -21.98 -0.96 7.71
CA THR A 211 -22.02 -2.26 8.39
C THR A 211 -23.40 -2.66 8.93
N SER A 212 -24.42 -1.81 8.81
CA SER A 212 -25.78 -2.15 9.24
C SER A 212 -26.48 -3.02 8.19
N GLU A 213 -26.76 -4.28 8.52
CA GLU A 213 -27.50 -5.25 7.68
C GLU A 213 -28.98 -4.85 7.40
N GLN A 214 -29.43 -3.68 7.85
CA GLN A 214 -30.85 -3.33 7.91
C GLN A 214 -31.38 -2.50 6.73
N PHE A 215 -30.55 -2.05 5.80
CA PHE A 215 -31.03 -1.25 4.67
C PHE A 215 -30.45 -1.76 3.36
N GLY A 216 -31.33 -2.11 2.41
CA GLY A 216 -30.94 -2.52 1.06
C GLY A 216 -30.07 -1.43 0.43
N VAL A 217 -28.79 -1.72 0.25
CA VAL A 217 -27.81 -0.74 -0.25
C VAL A 217 -28.14 -0.41 -1.70
N ARG A 218 -28.65 0.80 -1.95
CA ARG A 218 -28.85 1.33 -3.31
C ARG A 218 -27.58 2.08 -3.71
N PHE A 219 -26.95 1.66 -4.81
CA PHE A 219 -25.83 2.42 -5.42
C PHE A 219 -26.37 3.49 -6.36
N VAL A 220 -25.70 4.65 -6.41
CA VAL A 220 -26.01 5.74 -7.34
C VAL A 220 -24.82 5.99 -8.27
N THR A 221 -25.08 6.61 -9.41
CA THR A 221 -24.03 7.04 -10.33
C THR A 221 -23.22 8.22 -9.75
N GLU A 222 -22.02 8.45 -10.27
CA GLU A 222 -21.20 9.60 -9.89
C GLU A 222 -21.93 10.94 -10.06
N LYS A 223 -22.67 11.06 -11.17
CA LYS A 223 -23.47 12.25 -11.48
C LYS A 223 -24.54 12.45 -10.42
N GLU A 224 -25.31 11.41 -10.12
CA GLU A 224 -26.36 11.46 -9.10
C GLU A 224 -25.78 11.84 -7.73
N TYR A 225 -24.69 11.18 -7.30
CA TYR A 225 -24.02 11.48 -6.03
C TYR A 225 -23.61 12.96 -5.91
N ARG A 226 -23.02 13.54 -6.96
CA ARG A 226 -22.56 14.93 -6.99
C ARG A 226 -23.70 15.95 -7.10
N THR A 227 -24.89 15.52 -7.52
CA THR A 227 -26.07 16.40 -7.73
C THR A 227 -27.11 16.29 -6.62
N LEU A 228 -26.91 15.44 -5.61
CA LEU A 228 -27.77 15.38 -4.44
C LEU A 228 -27.71 16.73 -3.70
N PRO A 229 -28.84 17.40 -3.46
CA PRO A 229 -28.85 18.63 -2.67
C PRO A 229 -28.29 18.34 -1.28
N ASP A 230 -27.39 19.20 -0.79
CA ASP A 230 -26.92 19.15 0.60
C ASP A 230 -28.16 19.23 1.48
N SER A 231 -28.53 18.14 2.16
CA SER A 231 -29.58 18.17 3.17
C SER A 231 -29.06 18.98 4.35
N ILE A 232 -29.34 20.27 4.25
CA ILE A 232 -29.60 21.29 5.27
C ILE A 232 -29.07 20.94 6.67
N HIS A 233 -28.14 21.80 7.10
CA HIS A 233 -27.87 22.22 8.47
C HIS A 233 -28.76 21.64 9.57
N THR A 234 -28.09 21.16 10.61
CA THR A 234 -28.55 21.17 12.01
C THR A 234 -29.73 22.11 12.28
N GLU A 235 -30.92 21.57 12.49
CA GLU A 235 -31.94 22.24 13.29
C GLU A 235 -31.86 21.66 14.70
N ASP A 236 -31.28 22.46 15.60
CA ASP A 236 -31.76 22.55 16.97
C ASP A 236 -33.26 22.86 16.93
N SER A 237 -34.08 22.03 17.56
CA SER A 237 -35.34 22.48 18.12
C SER A 237 -35.65 21.66 19.36
N SER A 238 -35.10 22.10 20.49
CA SER A 238 -35.83 22.02 21.73
C SER A 238 -37.07 22.92 21.60
N GLU A 239 -38.26 22.33 21.51
CA GLU A 239 -39.38 22.75 22.33
C GLU A 239 -40.51 21.73 22.24
N SER A 240 -41.01 21.42 23.43
CA SER A 240 -42.22 20.69 23.75
C SER A 240 -43.44 21.15 22.94
N GLU A 241 -44.28 20.20 22.52
CA GLU A 241 -45.69 20.31 22.83
C GLU A 241 -46.36 18.94 22.93
N LEU A 242 -47.06 18.79 24.04
CA LEU A 242 -47.92 17.68 24.43
C LEU A 242 -49.11 17.59 23.47
N LEU A 243 -49.58 16.38 23.16
CA LEU A 243 -51.01 16.10 23.11
C LEU A 243 -51.27 14.59 23.25
N TYR A 244 -51.76 14.23 24.44
CA TYR A 244 -52.55 13.04 24.72
C TYR A 244 -54.01 13.30 24.32
N VAL A 245 -54.78 12.20 24.30
CA VAL A 245 -56.26 12.06 24.22
C VAL A 245 -56.75 11.87 22.77
N GLU A 246 -57.39 10.76 22.37
CA GLU A 246 -58.15 9.70 23.06
C GLU A 246 -57.88 8.31 22.43
#